data_AF-A0A7G2JXT8-F1
#
_entry.id   AF-A0A7G2JXT8-F1
#
_cell.length_a   1.000
_cell.length_b   1.000
_cell.length_c   1.000
_cell.angle_alpha   90.00
_cell.angle_beta   90.00
_cell.angle_gamma   90.00
#
_symmetry.space_group_name_H-M   'P 1'
#
loop_
_entity.id
_entity.type
_entity.pdbx_description
1 polymer ?
#
loop_
_entity_poly.entity_id
_entity_poly.type
_entity_poly.pdbx_seq_one_letter_code
_entity_poly.pdbx_strand_id
1 'polypeptide(L)'
;MVVVNHHLFFADMAVKESGFGELIPNAEVIIFDEAHQLPDIASQYFGQSLTSRQLFDLCKDINIVYRTELKDMPQLGTTSDTLLKVVQDFRLLLGNGSNVRGNWRELYTQSAVKKSFELLQEKIDFLSEV
;
A
#
# COMPACT_ATOMS: atom_id res chain seq x y z
N MET A 1 -21.76 3.68 -30.66
CA MET A 1 -20.63 2.82 -30.24
C MET A 1 -19.45 3.71 -29.93
N VAL A 2 -18.84 3.55 -28.76
CA VAL A 2 -17.65 4.31 -28.35
C VAL A 2 -16.58 3.28 -27.99
N VAL A 3 -15.35 3.51 -28.46
CA VAL A 3 -14.20 2.66 -28.12
C VAL A 3 -13.25 3.51 -27.30
N VAL A 4 -12.88 3.02 -26.12
CA VAL A 4 -11.97 3.69 -25.19
C VAL A 4 -10.86 2.75 -24.76
N ASN A 5 -9.74 3.31 -24.32
CA ASN A 5 -8.69 2.53 -23.70
C ASN A 5 -9.09 2.11 -22.27
N HIS A 6 -8.68 0.91 -21.84
CA HIS A 6 -8.93 0.39 -20.47
C HIS A 6 -8.47 1.34 -19.36
N HIS A 7 -7.34 2.03 -19.52
CA HIS A 7 -6.87 3.02 -18.56
C HIS A 7 -7.83 4.19 -18.44
N LEU A 8 -8.36 4.70 -19.55
CA LEU A 8 -9.31 5.81 -19.53
C LEU A 8 -10.63 5.38 -18.89
N PHE A 9 -11.08 4.15 -19.17
CA PHE A 9 -12.27 3.58 -18.55
C PHE A 9 -12.14 3.51 -17.02
N PHE A 10 -11.05 2.93 -16.50
CA PHE A 10 -10.86 2.82 -15.05
C PHE A 10 -10.52 4.15 -14.38
N ALA A 11 -9.83 5.07 -15.05
CA ALA A 11 -9.63 6.43 -14.57
C ALA A 11 -10.97 7.17 -14.41
N ASP A 12 -11.82 7.15 -15.43
CA ASP A 12 -13.16 7.75 -15.39
C ASP A 12 -14.00 7.16 -14.26
N MET A 13 -13.97 5.84 -14.08
CA MET A 13 -14.70 5.16 -13.01
C MET A 13 -14.17 5.53 -11.61
N ALA A 14 -12.85 5.62 -11.42
CA ALA A 14 -12.25 6.04 -10.14
C ALA A 14 -12.58 7.50 -9.79
N VAL A 15 -12.63 8.39 -10.79
CA VAL A 15 -13.01 9.80 -10.55
C VAL A 15 -14.52 9.94 -10.31
N LYS A 16 -15.36 9.13 -10.97
CA LYS A 16 -16.81 9.08 -10.72
C LYS A 16 -17.14 8.74 -9.26
N GLU A 17 -16.38 7.86 -8.62
CA GLU A 17 -16.54 7.54 -7.20
C GLU A 17 -16.29 8.77 -6.28
N SER A 18 -15.42 9.69 -6.71
CA SER A 18 -15.15 10.96 -6.01
C SER A 18 -16.12 12.11 -6.36
N GLY A 19 -17.05 11.88 -7.30
CA GLY A 19 -18.11 12.83 -7.70
C GLY A 19 -17.68 13.90 -8.71
N PHE A 20 -16.52 13.75 -9.37
CA PHE A 20 -15.96 14.80 -10.25
C PHE A 20 -16.00 14.44 -11.75
N GLY A 21 -17.07 14.83 -12.45
CA GLY A 21 -17.12 14.82 -13.92
C GLY A 21 -17.26 13.44 -14.58
N GLU A 22 -17.95 13.40 -15.72
CA GLU A 22 -18.02 12.23 -16.59
C GLU A 22 -17.25 12.54 -17.87
N LEU A 23 -16.17 11.80 -18.15
CA LEU A 23 -15.49 11.84 -19.44
C LEU A 23 -16.10 10.85 -20.44
N ILE A 24 -16.60 9.71 -19.93
CA ILE A 24 -17.15 8.65 -20.77
C ILE A 24 -18.67 8.58 -20.61
N PRO A 25 -19.44 8.58 -21.72
CA PRO A 25 -20.89 8.41 -21.69
C PRO A 25 -21.30 7.10 -21.02
N ASN A 26 -22.44 7.11 -20.34
CA ASN A 26 -23.02 5.90 -19.78
C ASN A 26 -23.39 4.89 -20.90
N ALA A 27 -23.14 3.61 -20.65
CA ALA A 27 -23.41 2.53 -21.58
C ALA A 27 -24.13 1.38 -20.86
N GLU A 28 -25.15 0.82 -21.48
CA GLU A 28 -25.88 -0.35 -20.97
C GLU A 28 -25.08 -1.65 -21.14
N VAL A 29 -24.19 -1.69 -22.13
CA VAL A 29 -23.35 -2.84 -22.45
C VAL A 29 -21.92 -2.37 -22.65
N ILE A 30 -20.98 -3.03 -21.97
CA ILE A 30 -19.55 -2.78 -22.07
C ILE A 30 -18.88 -4.09 -22.50
N ILE A 31 -18.01 -4.01 -23.51
CA ILE A 31 -17.23 -5.15 -24.00
C ILE A 31 -15.77 -4.86 -23.69
N PHE A 32 -15.14 -5.74 -22.91
CA PHE A 32 -13.70 -5.68 -22.64
C PHE A 32 -12.96 -6.60 -23.58
N ASP A 33 -12.10 -6.04 -24.40
CA ASP A 33 -11.12 -6.80 -25.16
C ASP A 33 -9.89 -7.07 -24.29
N GLU A 34 -9.18 -8.17 -24.51
CA GLU A 34 -8.01 -8.54 -23.71
C GLU A 34 -8.24 -8.49 -22.19
N ALA A 35 -9.41 -8.99 -21.75
CA ALA A 35 -9.89 -8.88 -20.37
C ALA A 35 -8.92 -9.44 -19.30
N HIS A 36 -7.92 -10.22 -19.72
CA HIS A 36 -6.85 -10.70 -18.86
C HIS A 36 -6.00 -9.57 -18.23
N GLN A 37 -5.95 -8.38 -18.84
CA GLN A 37 -5.20 -7.22 -18.32
C GLN A 37 -5.97 -6.40 -17.27
N LEU A 38 -7.29 -6.57 -17.18
CA LEU A 38 -8.14 -5.77 -16.30
C LEU A 38 -7.70 -5.80 -14.83
N PRO A 39 -7.31 -6.94 -14.23
CA PRO A 39 -6.90 -6.96 -12.82
C PRO A 39 -5.71 -6.06 -12.53
N ASP A 40 -4.72 -6.02 -13.42
CA ASP A 40 -3.51 -5.23 -13.23
C ASP A 40 -3.79 -3.73 -13.40
N ILE A 41 -4.58 -3.36 -14.41
CA ILE A 41 -4.97 -1.96 -14.64
C ILE A 41 -5.90 -1.46 -13.51
N ALA A 42 -6.90 -2.25 -13.13
CA ALA A 42 -7.79 -1.91 -12.03
C ALA A 42 -7.02 -1.72 -10.72
N SER A 43 -6.02 -2.57 -10.44
CA SER A 43 -5.16 -2.42 -9.25
C SER A 43 -4.38 -1.10 -9.23
N GLN A 44 -4.11 -0.48 -10.38
CA GLN A 44 -3.44 0.83 -10.44
C GLN A 44 -4.37 2.00 -10.09
N TYR A 45 -5.67 1.88 -10.38
CA TYR A 45 -6.65 2.94 -10.14
C TYR A 45 -7.39 2.80 -8.80
N PHE A 46 -7.76 1.57 -8.42
CA PHE A 46 -8.51 1.28 -7.19
C PHE A 46 -7.64 0.71 -6.07
N GLY A 47 -6.40 0.32 -6.37
CA GLY A 47 -5.49 -0.23 -5.38
C GLY A 47 -4.89 0.88 -4.51
N GLN A 48 -4.57 0.52 -3.26
CA GLN A 48 -3.76 1.35 -2.37
C GLN A 48 -2.30 0.91 -2.44
N SER A 49 -1.39 1.88 -2.32
CA SER A 49 0.04 1.60 -2.24
C SER A 49 0.58 1.94 -0.85
N LEU A 50 1.35 1.01 -0.30
CA LEU A 50 2.09 1.21 0.95
C LEU A 50 3.58 1.01 0.65
N THR A 51 4.38 1.98 1.07
CA THR A 51 5.83 2.00 0.84
C THR A 51 6.59 1.97 2.17
N SER A 52 7.79 1.39 2.17
CA SER A 52 8.65 1.43 3.36
C SER A 52 8.98 2.85 3.79
N ARG A 53 9.02 3.81 2.86
CA ARG A 53 9.24 5.23 3.15
C ARG A 53 8.13 5.80 4.02
N GLN A 54 6.86 5.55 3.69
CA GLN A 54 5.72 6.00 4.52
C GLN A 54 5.82 5.46 5.95
N LEU A 55 6.22 4.20 6.12
CA LEU A 55 6.41 3.61 7.44
C LEU A 55 7.60 4.20 8.20
N PHE A 56 8.70 4.53 7.51
CA PHE A 56 9.85 5.21 8.11
C PHE A 56 9.51 6.63 8.57
N ASP A 57 8.78 7.37 7.74
CA ASP A 57 8.33 8.73 8.07
C ASP A 57 7.39 8.69 9.28
N LEU A 58 6.45 7.73 9.33
CA LEU A 58 5.59 7.50 10.49
C LEU A 58 6.40 7.25 11.78
N CYS A 59 7.36 6.33 11.76
CA CYS A 59 8.19 6.04 12.94
C CYS A 59 8.99 7.27 13.38
N LYS A 60 9.50 8.05 12.43
CA LYS A 60 10.24 9.28 12.69
C LYS A 60 9.36 10.32 13.37
N ASP A 61 8.15 10.54 12.87
CA ASP A 61 7.21 11.51 13.41
C ASP A 61 6.78 11.11 14.83
N ILE A 62 6.50 9.82 15.06
CA ILE A 62 6.20 9.29 16.40
C ILE A 62 7.38 9.53 17.35
N ASN A 63 8.61 9.26 16.90
CA ASN A 63 9.80 9.48 17.73
C ASN A 63 10.07 10.96 18.03
N ILE A 64 9.69 11.89 17.13
CA ILE A 64 9.74 13.33 17.38
C ILE A 64 8.74 13.68 18.48
N VAL A 65 7.46 13.31 18.31
CA VAL A 65 6.38 13.61 19.28
C VAL A 65 6.67 13.00 20.64
N TYR A 66 7.15 11.76 20.70
CA TYR A 66 7.59 11.10 21.94
C TYR A 66 8.66 11.92 22.68
N ARG A 67 9.63 12.46 21.96
CA ARG A 67 10.75 13.22 22.56
C ARG A 67 10.37 14.65 22.95
N THR A 68 9.35 15.24 22.32
CA THR A 68 8.94 16.62 22.59
C THR A 68 7.79 16.69 23.60
N GLU A 69 6.78 15.84 23.46
CA GLU A 69 5.47 16.01 24.09
C GLU A 69 5.06 14.82 24.98
N LEU A 70 5.41 13.58 24.61
CA LEU A 70 4.92 12.35 25.27
C LEU A 70 6.03 11.56 25.99
N LYS A 71 6.92 12.25 26.71
CA LYS A 71 8.09 11.65 27.37
C LYS A 71 7.76 10.58 28.40
N ASP A 72 6.53 10.58 28.93
CA ASP A 72 6.06 9.65 29.96
C ASP A 72 5.47 8.35 29.38
N MET A 73 5.52 8.17 28.05
CA MET A 73 5.05 6.96 27.35
C MET A 73 6.22 6.14 26.77
N PRO A 74 7.06 5.48 27.59
CA PRO A 74 8.23 4.75 27.11
C PRO A 74 7.88 3.62 26.12
N GLN A 75 6.69 3.03 26.24
CA GLN A 75 6.18 2.00 25.34
C GLN A 75 6.02 2.51 23.89
N LEU A 76 5.68 3.78 23.70
CA LEU A 76 5.52 4.38 22.38
C LEU A 76 6.86 4.45 21.64
N GLY A 77 7.91 4.94 22.33
CA GLY A 77 9.26 5.00 21.79
C GLY A 77 9.83 3.61 21.47
N THR A 78 9.69 2.64 22.40
CA THR A 78 10.21 1.27 22.15
C THR A 78 9.48 0.58 21.01
N THR A 79 8.18 0.82 20.87
CA THR A 79 7.38 0.22 19.79
C THR A 79 7.70 0.84 18.45
N SER A 80 7.86 2.16 18.38
CA SER A 80 8.31 2.85 17.16
C SER A 80 9.67 2.34 16.67
N ASP A 81 10.65 2.23 17.57
CA ASP A 81 11.98 1.71 17.23
C ASP A 81 11.94 0.23 16.81
N THR A 82 11.02 -0.55 17.38
CA THR A 82 10.80 -1.95 16.99
C THR A 82 10.16 -2.04 15.61
N LEU A 83 9.13 -1.25 15.33
CA LEU A 83 8.49 -1.19 14.01
C LEU A 83 9.50 -0.79 12.94
N LEU A 84 10.35 0.19 13.22
CA LEU A 84 11.42 0.63 12.31
C LEU A 84 12.32 -0.52 11.88
N LYS A 85 12.75 -1.38 12.83
CA LYS A 85 13.58 -2.56 12.54
C LYS A 85 12.81 -3.59 11.71
N VAL A 86 11.56 -3.88 12.07
CA VAL A 86 10.72 -4.84 11.33
C VAL A 86 10.51 -4.39 9.88
N VAL A 87 10.32 -3.09 9.63
CA VAL A 87 10.22 -2.54 8.27
C VAL A 87 11.52 -2.73 7.49
N GLN A 88 12.68 -2.53 8.14
CA GLN A 88 13.99 -2.74 7.51
C GLN A 88 14.22 -4.21 7.14
N ASP A 89 13.94 -5.12 8.07
CA ASP A 89 14.08 -6.56 7.85
C ASP A 89 13.14 -7.06 6.75
N PHE A 90 11.88 -6.61 6.78
CA PHE A 90 10.91 -6.92 5.72
C PHE A 90 11.38 -6.42 4.36
N ARG A 91 11.92 -5.19 4.29
CA ARG A 91 12.46 -4.63 3.05
C ARG A 91 13.62 -5.47 2.49
N LEU A 92 14.50 -6.01 3.35
CA LEU A 92 15.60 -6.87 2.92
C LEU A 92 15.09 -8.19 2.32
N LEU A 93 14.00 -8.75 2.86
CA LEU A 93 13.38 -9.96 2.31
C LEU A 93 12.77 -9.75 0.91
N LEU A 94 12.29 -8.54 0.61
CA LEU A 94 11.74 -8.21 -0.71
C LEU A 94 12.82 -7.95 -1.77
N GLY A 95 14.09 -7.95 -1.39
CA GLY A 95 15.25 -7.88 -2.30
C GLY A 95 16.08 -6.60 -2.18
N ASN A 96 17.33 -6.70 -2.61
CA ASN A 96 18.33 -5.65 -2.46
C ASN A 96 18.32 -4.70 -3.66
N GLY A 97 17.33 -3.81 -3.75
CA GLY A 97 17.26 -2.78 -4.79
C GLY A 97 16.31 -1.64 -4.43
N SER A 98 16.52 -0.45 -5.02
CA SER A 98 15.63 0.70 -4.85
C SER A 98 14.29 0.55 -5.58
N ASN A 99 14.13 -0.50 -6.40
CA ASN A 99 12.95 -0.69 -7.25
C ASN A 99 12.74 -2.16 -7.65
N VAL A 100 12.78 -3.10 -6.70
CA VAL A 100 12.44 -4.50 -6.99
C VAL A 100 10.95 -4.56 -7.34
N ARG A 101 10.63 -4.66 -8.63
CA ARG A 101 9.29 -4.97 -9.12
C ARG A 101 9.12 -6.48 -9.06
N GLY A 102 8.17 -6.94 -8.27
CA GLY A 102 7.83 -8.35 -8.15
C GLY A 102 6.32 -8.51 -7.98
N ASN A 103 5.81 -9.69 -8.32
CA ASN A 103 4.42 -10.03 -8.08
C ASN A 103 4.22 -10.33 -6.59
N TRP A 104 3.39 -9.54 -5.91
CA TRP A 104 3.09 -9.75 -4.49
C TRP A 104 2.58 -11.17 -4.20
N ARG A 105 1.75 -11.74 -5.07
CA ARG A 105 1.19 -13.08 -4.89
C ARG A 105 2.28 -14.13 -4.85
N GLU A 106 3.30 -14.00 -5.71
CA GLU A 106 4.45 -14.90 -5.74
C GLU A 106 5.33 -14.73 -4.51
N LEU A 107 5.64 -13.48 -4.14
CA LEU A 107 6.47 -13.18 -2.95
C LEU A 107 5.81 -13.69 -1.67
N TYR A 108 4.49 -13.55 -1.54
CA TYR A 108 3.73 -13.98 -0.36
C TYR A 108 3.67 -15.51 -0.20
N THR A 109 3.98 -16.30 -1.24
CA THR A 109 4.12 -17.76 -1.09
C THR A 109 5.35 -18.16 -0.28
N GLN A 110 6.36 -17.28 -0.18
CA GLN A 110 7.57 -17.55 0.56
C GLN A 110 7.29 -17.45 2.06
N SER A 111 7.52 -18.53 2.82
CA SER A 111 7.24 -18.56 4.25
C SER A 111 7.95 -17.45 5.04
N ALA A 112 9.13 -17.01 4.60
CA ALA A 112 9.86 -15.91 5.23
C ALA A 112 9.13 -14.57 5.07
N VAL A 113 8.68 -14.26 3.84
CA VAL A 113 7.92 -13.04 3.53
C VAL A 113 6.59 -13.02 4.28
N LYS A 114 5.85 -14.14 4.29
CA LYS A 114 4.58 -14.23 5.00
C LYS A 114 4.73 -13.95 6.49
N LYS A 115 5.67 -14.63 7.17
CA LYS A 115 5.93 -14.43 8.61
C LYS A 115 6.37 -13.00 8.93
N SER A 116 7.23 -12.43 8.08
CA SER A 116 7.70 -11.05 8.30
C SER A 116 6.59 -10.02 8.05
N PHE A 117 5.67 -10.28 7.11
CA PHE A 117 4.50 -9.44 6.88
C PHE A 117 3.51 -9.51 8.04
N GLU A 118 3.23 -10.71 8.56
CA GLU A 118 2.40 -10.90 9.75
C GLU A 118 2.98 -10.16 10.97
N LEU A 119 4.30 -10.25 11.18
CA LEU A 119 4.99 -9.50 12.23
C LEU A 119 4.90 -7.98 12.01
N LEU A 120 5.06 -7.51 10.77
CA LEU A 120 4.90 -6.10 10.44
C LEU A 120 3.50 -5.60 10.79
N GLN A 121 2.47 -6.35 10.41
CA GLN A 121 1.08 -6.03 10.72
C GLN A 121 0.85 -5.98 12.24
N GLU A 122 1.30 -7.00 12.98
CA GLU A 122 1.19 -7.04 14.44
C GLU A 122 1.82 -5.80 15.11
N LYS A 123 2.98 -5.33 14.63
CA LYS A 123 3.64 -4.14 15.20
C LYS A 123 2.98 -2.83 14.80
N ILE A 124 2.36 -2.75 13.63
CA ILE A 124 1.55 -1.59 13.24
C ILE A 124 0.29 -1.52 14.11
N ASP A 125 -0.40 -2.66 14.28
CA ASP A 125 -1.61 -2.74 15.09
C ASP A 125 -1.30 -2.38 16.55
N PHE A 126 -0.27 -2.99 17.14
CA PHE A 126 0.16 -2.67 18.51
C PHE A 126 0.53 -1.20 18.69
N LEU A 127 1.23 -0.59 17.71
CA LEU A 127 1.57 0.84 17.77
C LEU A 127 0.34 1.76 17.76
N SER A 128 -0.78 1.30 17.19
CA SER A 128 -2.04 2.06 17.18
C SER A 128 -2.82 1.96 18.49
N GLU A 129 -2.52 0.96 19.33
CA GLU A 129 -3.18 0.71 20.61
C GLU A 129 -2.44 1.34 21.81
N VAL A 130 -1.16 1.67 21.65
CA VAL A 130 -0.30 2.31 22.67
C VAL A 130 -0.57 3.81 22.75
#